data_AF-A0A954E9Z0-F1
#
_entry.id   AF-A0A954E9Z0-F1
#
_cell.length_a   1.000
_cell.length_b   1.000
_cell.length_c   1.000
_cell.angle_alpha   90.00
_cell.angle_beta   90.00
_cell.angle_gamma   90.00
#
_symmetry.space_group_name_H-M   'P 1'
#
loop_
_entity.id
_entity.type
_entity.pdbx_description
1 polymer ?
#
loop_
_entity_poly.entity_id
_entity_poly.type
_entity_poly.pdbx_seq_one_letter_code
_entity_poly.pdbx_strand_id
1 'polypeptide(L)'
;MIYSKERRLEVLADAEQGMTTRLIALKHNCSESWVRRVKQEYREQGKVAPATKRKRIPKWHAIADDLQLIVQRHPDLTLKEIKQELGTELCVATICKALKALRLTLKKKS
;
A
#
# COMPACT_ATOMS: atom_id res chain seq x y z
N MET A 1 -12.07 3.45 24.82
CA MET A 1 -11.96 2.32 23.86
C MET A 1 -10.50 2.25 23.44
N ILE A 2 -9.70 1.33 24.00
CA ILE A 2 -8.26 1.24 23.74
C ILE A 2 -8.05 0.89 22.27
N TYR A 3 -7.31 1.72 21.55
CA TYR A 3 -7.10 1.55 20.12
C TYR A 3 -6.26 0.30 19.84
N SER A 4 -6.54 -0.41 18.73
CA SER A 4 -5.86 -1.66 18.37
C SER A 4 -4.33 -1.55 18.23
N LYS A 5 -3.79 -0.34 18.04
CA LYS A 5 -2.34 -0.09 17.96
C LYS A 5 -1.68 -0.09 19.34
N GLU A 6 -2.26 0.62 20.31
CA GLU A 6 -1.74 0.75 21.68
C GLU A 6 -1.64 -0.63 22.33
N ARG A 7 -2.70 -1.43 22.21
CA ARG A 7 -2.73 -2.81 22.71
C ARG A 7 -1.65 -3.72 22.11
N ARG A 8 -1.26 -3.50 20.85
CA ARG A 8 -0.18 -4.29 20.22
C ARG A 8 1.19 -3.90 20.75
N LEU A 9 1.41 -2.60 20.99
CA LEU A 9 2.65 -2.10 21.58
C LEU A 9 2.84 -2.63 22.99
N GLU A 10 1.80 -2.61 23.81
CA GLU A 10 1.85 -3.15 25.18
C GLU A 10 2.12 -4.66 25.20
N VAL A 11 1.49 -5.42 24.30
CA VAL A 11 1.76 -6.86 24.13
C VAL A 11 3.21 -7.14 23.73
N LEU A 12 3.79 -6.30 22.87
CA LEU A 12 5.19 -6.43 22.46
C LEU A 12 6.14 -6.08 23.61
N ALA A 13 5.84 -5.03 24.37
CA ALA A 13 6.61 -4.66 25.56
C ALA A 13 6.59 -5.76 26.64
N ASP A 14 5.41 -6.35 26.90
CA ASP A 14 5.29 -7.47 27.84
C ASP A 14 6.04 -8.72 27.34
N ALA A 15 6.08 -8.95 26.02
CA ALA A 15 6.86 -10.03 25.43
C ALA A 15 8.37 -9.79 25.54
N GLU A 16 8.83 -8.54 25.44
CA GLU A 16 10.23 -8.15 25.64
C GLU A 16 10.67 -8.30 27.10
N GLN A 17 9.75 -8.08 28.06
CA GLN A 17 9.94 -8.38 29.48
C GLN A 17 9.98 -9.89 29.80
N GLY A 18 9.90 -10.77 28.78
CA GLY A 18 9.99 -12.22 28.95
C GLY A 18 8.69 -12.89 29.40
N MET A 19 7.55 -12.20 29.39
CA MET A 19 6.27 -12.83 29.76
C MET A 19 5.85 -13.91 28.77
N THR A 20 5.25 -14.97 29.30
CA THR A 20 4.69 -16.04 28.46
C THR A 20 3.45 -15.56 27.71
N THR A 21 3.23 -16.10 26.51
CA THR A 21 2.06 -15.77 25.66
C THR A 21 0.74 -15.90 26.41
N ARG A 22 0.61 -16.89 27.32
CA ARG A 22 -0.59 -17.12 28.12
C ARG A 22 -0.82 -16.01 29.14
N LEU A 23 0.23 -15.57 29.85
CA LEU A 23 0.13 -14.46 30.81
C LEU A 23 -0.23 -13.14 30.11
N ILE A 24 0.39 -12.88 28.96
CA ILE A 24 0.08 -11.71 28.13
C ILE A 24 -1.39 -11.76 27.67
N ALA A 25 -1.87 -12.92 27.22
CA ALA A 25 -3.26 -13.10 26.78
C ALA A 25 -4.26 -12.78 27.88
N LEU A 26 -4.01 -13.28 29.10
CA LEU A 26 -4.84 -13.01 30.28
C LEU A 26 -4.80 -11.53 30.70
N LYS A 27 -3.59 -10.94 30.80
CA LYS A 27 -3.40 -9.52 31.16
C LYS A 27 -4.14 -8.59 30.21
N HIS A 28 -4.10 -8.89 28.91
CA HIS A 28 -4.70 -8.07 27.86
C HIS A 28 -6.14 -8.48 27.51
N ASN A 29 -6.71 -9.48 28.17
CA ASN A 29 -8.02 -10.06 27.84
C ASN A 29 -8.18 -10.37 26.33
N CYS A 30 -7.19 -11.04 25.75
CA CYS A 30 -7.15 -11.43 24.33
C CYS A 30 -6.91 -12.93 24.17
N SER A 31 -7.08 -13.44 22.95
CA SER A 31 -6.74 -14.82 22.63
C SER A 31 -5.22 -14.99 22.49
N GLU A 32 -4.69 -16.14 22.93
CA GLU A 32 -3.28 -16.48 22.71
C GLU A 32 -2.90 -16.49 21.23
N SER A 33 -3.82 -16.90 20.35
CA SER A 33 -3.63 -16.90 18.90
C SER A 33 -3.36 -15.48 18.36
N TRP A 34 -4.02 -14.47 18.92
CA TRP A 34 -3.79 -13.08 18.56
C TRP A 34 -2.41 -12.60 19.03
N VAL A 35 -2.03 -12.91 20.28
CA VAL A 35 -0.68 -12.59 20.80
C VAL A 35 0.42 -13.22 19.96
N ARG A 36 0.28 -14.50 19.56
CA ARG A 36 1.23 -15.17 18.66
C ARG A 36 1.35 -14.44 17.32
N ARG A 37 0.22 -14.07 16.72
CA ARG A 37 0.20 -13.31 15.45
C ARG A 37 0.86 -11.94 15.59
N VAL A 38 0.67 -11.23 16.69
CA VAL A 38 1.31 -9.93 16.95
C VAL A 38 2.83 -10.07 17.01
N LYS A 39 3.33 -11.05 17.76
CA LYS A 39 4.77 -11.35 17.85
C LYS A 39 5.37 -11.78 16.51
N GLN A 40 4.61 -12.55 15.72
CA GLN A 40 5.03 -12.97 14.38
C GLN A 40 5.14 -11.78 13.41
N GLU A 41 4.07 -10.97 13.30
CA GLU A 41 4.06 -9.79 12.41
C GLU A 41 5.13 -8.76 12.79
N TYR A 42 5.47 -8.64 14.08
CA TYR A 42 6.59 -7.81 14.52
C TYR A 42 7.95 -8.37 14.09
N ARG A 43 8.19 -9.67 14.27
CA ARG A 43 9.45 -10.33 13.89
C ARG A 43 9.71 -10.30 12.39
N GLU A 44 8.69 -10.58 11.59
CA GLU A 44 8.83 -10.70 10.12
C GLU A 44 8.83 -9.35 9.41
N GLN A 45 8.10 -8.36 9.94
CA GLN A 45 7.76 -7.14 9.18
C GLN A 45 8.02 -5.85 9.96
N GLY A 46 8.50 -5.93 11.21
CA GLY A 46 8.67 -4.77 12.10
C GLY A 46 7.34 -4.08 12.43
N LYS A 47 6.20 -4.75 12.24
CA LYS A 47 4.88 -4.12 12.33
C LYS A 47 4.44 -3.93 13.78
N VAL A 48 4.48 -2.67 14.22
CA VAL A 48 3.94 -2.24 15.52
C VAL A 48 2.45 -1.85 15.46
N ALA A 49 1.91 -1.65 14.27
CA ALA A 49 0.52 -1.25 14.05
C ALA A 49 -0.15 -2.16 13.00
N PRO A 50 -1.47 -2.40 13.12
CA PRO A 50 -2.21 -3.08 12.06
C PRO A 50 -2.20 -2.25 10.78
N ALA A 51 -2.28 -2.91 9.62
CA ALA A 51 -2.48 -2.21 8.36
C ALA A 51 -3.89 -1.59 8.34
N THR A 52 -3.98 -0.26 8.27
CA THR A 52 -5.25 0.47 8.26
C THR A 52 -5.95 0.43 6.91
N LYS A 53 -5.20 0.18 5.82
CA LYS A 53 -5.71 0.12 4.45
C LYS A 53 -5.09 -1.06 3.71
N ARG A 54 -5.89 -1.71 2.86
CA ARG A 54 -5.36 -2.70 1.91
C ARG A 54 -4.45 -2.00 0.91
N LYS A 55 -3.27 -2.58 0.64
CA LYS A 55 -2.39 -2.14 -0.44
C LYS A 55 -2.95 -2.66 -1.78
N ARG A 56 -3.78 -1.87 -2.45
CA ARG A 56 -4.28 -2.20 -3.79
C ARG A 56 -3.30 -1.68 -4.84
N ILE A 57 -2.83 -2.57 -5.73
CA ILE A 57 -2.02 -2.19 -6.89
C ILE A 57 -2.99 -1.70 -7.98
N PRO A 58 -2.83 -0.47 -8.51
CA PRO A 58 -3.66 0.02 -9.60
C PRO A 58 -3.43 -0.78 -10.89
N LYS A 59 -4.49 -1.01 -11.68
CA LYS A 59 -4.39 -1.74 -12.96
C LYS A 59 -3.39 -1.10 -13.95
N TRP A 60 -3.22 0.22 -13.90
CA TRP A 60 -2.29 0.93 -14.78
C TRP A 60 -0.82 0.65 -14.46
N HIS A 61 -0.50 0.04 -13.31
CA HIS A 61 0.89 -0.25 -12.96
C HIS A 61 1.54 -1.24 -13.95
N ALA A 62 0.75 -2.11 -14.58
CA ALA A 62 1.24 -3.05 -15.59
C ALA A 62 1.68 -2.38 -16.90
N ILE A 63 1.15 -1.18 -17.20
CA ILE A 63 1.45 -0.40 -18.41
C ILE A 63 2.28 0.85 -18.09
N ALA A 64 2.85 0.93 -16.89
CA ALA A 64 3.53 2.14 -16.42
C ALA A 64 4.76 2.46 -17.28
N ASP A 65 5.51 1.44 -17.67
CA ASP A 65 6.73 1.58 -18.48
C ASP A 65 6.41 2.02 -19.91
N ASP A 66 5.41 1.40 -20.54
CA ASP A 66 4.93 1.80 -21.87
C ASP A 66 4.45 3.26 -21.89
N LEU A 67 3.75 3.66 -20.83
CA LEU A 67 3.21 5.00 -20.68
C LEU A 67 4.32 6.04 -20.47
N GLN A 68 5.42 5.68 -19.79
CA GLN A 68 6.63 6.51 -19.74
C GLN A 68 7.28 6.63 -21.12
N LEU A 69 7.40 5.53 -21.86
CA LEU A 69 8.03 5.52 -23.17
C LEU A 69 7.27 6.39 -24.18
N ILE A 70 5.93 6.30 -24.21
CA ILE A 70 5.08 7.11 -25.09
C ILE A 70 5.21 8.59 -24.77
N VAL A 71 5.16 8.96 -23.48
CA VAL A 71 5.29 10.37 -23.08
C VAL A 71 6.68 10.93 -23.40
N GLN A 72 7.73 10.13 -23.30
CA GLN A 72 9.08 10.56 -23.69
C GLN A 72 9.23 10.75 -25.20
N ARG A 73 8.64 9.87 -26.00
CA ARG A 73 8.67 9.96 -27.47
C ARG A 73 7.80 11.09 -28.00
N HIS A 74 6.62 11.27 -27.42
CA HIS A 74 5.62 12.22 -27.88
C HIS A 74 4.97 12.97 -26.71
N PRO A 75 5.67 13.98 -26.13
CA PRO A 75 5.17 14.73 -24.99
C PRO A 75 3.95 15.61 -25.31
N ASP A 76 3.66 15.83 -26.60
CA ASP A 76 2.57 16.67 -27.12
C ASP A 76 1.25 15.88 -27.35
N LEU A 77 1.23 14.57 -27.07
CA LEU A 77 0.02 13.75 -27.23
C LEU A 77 -1.06 14.10 -26.19
N THR A 78 -2.30 14.06 -26.64
CA THR A 78 -3.48 14.17 -25.78
C THR A 78 -3.78 12.83 -25.10
N LEU A 79 -4.53 12.87 -24.00
CA LEU A 79 -4.92 11.67 -23.25
C LEU A 79 -5.69 10.63 -24.09
N LYS A 80 -6.42 11.07 -25.13
CA LYS A 80 -7.16 10.17 -26.03
C LYS A 80 -6.22 9.47 -27.00
N GLU A 81 -5.23 10.18 -27.53
CA GLU A 81 -4.23 9.62 -28.43
C GLU A 81 -3.33 8.64 -27.67
N ILE A 82 -2.91 8.98 -26.45
CA ILE A 82 -2.16 8.05 -25.58
C ILE A 82 -2.96 6.76 -25.35
N LYS A 83 -4.27 6.85 -25.13
CA LYS A 83 -5.13 5.66 -25.00
C LYS A 83 -5.12 4.81 -26.27
N GLN A 84 -5.22 5.45 -27.43
CA GLN A 84 -5.25 4.77 -28.73
C GLN A 84 -3.91 4.08 -29.02
N GLU A 85 -2.78 4.75 -28.77
CA GLU A 85 -1.44 4.15 -28.94
C GLU A 85 -1.20 2.97 -27.99
N LEU A 86 -1.63 3.08 -26.73
CA LEU A 86 -1.51 1.99 -25.77
C LEU A 86 -2.40 0.80 -26.08
N GLY A 87 -3.47 0.97 -26.87
CA GLY A 87 -4.43 -0.09 -27.16
C GLY A 87 -5.11 -0.70 -25.92
N THR A 88 -5.20 0.06 -24.82
CA THR A 88 -5.68 -0.47 -23.52
C THR A 88 -7.18 -0.30 -23.33
N GLU A 89 -7.79 -1.24 -22.59
CA GLU A 89 -9.18 -1.15 -22.14
C GLU A 89 -9.40 -0.10 -21.03
N LEU A 90 -8.32 0.50 -20.52
CA LEU A 90 -8.39 1.47 -19.43
C LEU A 90 -9.10 2.75 -19.87
N CYS A 91 -9.91 3.30 -18.98
CA CYS A 91 -10.56 4.59 -19.25
C CYS A 91 -9.54 5.73 -19.20
N VAL A 92 -9.84 6.81 -19.93
CA VAL A 92 -9.00 8.02 -20.01
C VAL A 92 -8.70 8.60 -18.61
N ALA A 93 -9.66 8.54 -17.68
CA ALA A 93 -9.46 8.97 -16.30
C ALA A 93 -8.41 8.14 -15.54
N THR A 94 -8.29 6.83 -15.85
CA THR A 94 -7.27 5.97 -15.25
C THR A 94 -5.88 6.30 -15.78
N ILE A 95 -5.77 6.57 -17.09
CA ILE A 95 -4.53 7.03 -17.73
C ILE A 95 -4.09 8.37 -17.12
N CYS A 96 -5.02 9.32 -16.93
CA CYS A 96 -4.73 10.60 -16.27
C CYS A 96 -4.23 10.41 -14.82
N LYS A 97 -4.83 9.49 -14.05
CA LYS A 97 -4.34 9.13 -12.70
C LYS A 97 -2.96 8.49 -12.74
N ALA A 98 -2.68 7.64 -13.73
CA ALA A 98 -1.38 7.03 -13.94
C ALA A 98 -0.30 8.08 -14.20
N LEU A 99 -0.55 9.00 -15.15
CA LEU A 99 0.36 10.12 -15.45
C LEU A 99 0.67 10.95 -14.21
N LYS A 100 -0.35 11.32 -13.43
CA LYS A 100 -0.17 12.08 -12.18
C LYS A 100 0.63 11.30 -11.13
N ALA A 101 0.38 10.00 -10.99
CA ALA A 101 1.11 9.16 -10.05
C ALA A 101 2.58 8.96 -10.46
N LEU A 102 2.85 8.86 -11.76
CA LEU A 102 4.19 8.76 -12.35
C LEU A 102 4.91 10.12 -12.48
N ARG A 103 4.25 11.23 -12.09
CA ARG A 103 4.75 12.61 -12.22
C ARG A 103 5.16 12.99 -13.64
N LEU A 104 4.49 12.42 -14.64
CA LEU A 104 4.71 12.74 -16.05
C LEU A 104 3.89 13.96 -16.44
N THR A 105 4.54 14.98 -17.00
CA THR A 105 3.90 16.19 -17.51
C THR A 105 3.81 16.13 -19.02
N LEU A 106 2.60 16.24 -19.56
CA LEU A 106 2.39 16.48 -20.98
C LEU A 106 2.68 17.94 -21.29
N LYS A 107 3.31 18.21 -22.43
CA LYS A 107 3.59 19.56 -22.89
C LYS A 107 2.27 20.24 -23.26
N LYS A 108 2.11 21.48 -22.80
CA LYS A 108 0.90 22.27 -23.04
C LYS A 108 0.91 22.70 -24.50
N LYS A 109 -0.13 22.33 -25.27
CA LYS A 109 -0.35 22.89 -26.61
C LYS A 109 -0.52 24.41 -26.46
N SER A 110 0.34 25.19 -27.12
CA SER A 110 0.15 26.63 -27.32
C SER A 110 -0.78 26.85 -28.50
#